data_AF-A0A5W6KW71-F1
#
_entry.id   AF-A0A5W6KW71-F1
#
_cell.length_a   1.000
_cell.length_b   1.000
_cell.length_c   1.000
_cell.angle_alpha   90.00
_cell.angle_beta   90.00
_cell.angle_gamma   90.00
#
_symmetry.space_group_name_H-M   'P 1'
#
loop_
_entity.id
_entity.type
_entity.pdbx_description
1 polymer ?
#
loop_
_entity_poly.entity_id
_entity_poly.type
_entity_poly.pdbx_seq_one_letter_code
_entity_poly.pdbx_strand_id
1 'polypeptide(L)'
;SAVKSDETELADGAGTPAGENGIQESHNPPANPQLTVVATLPFRHRVLAQYIGDGEYLYHVDTDQKKEIACLEMDTQNTTVQNLILAAENVEPFKKAIEHDIHKAVNAYKQVFPVDGKVPELCTTIKFFKEWFSAEHINRGLLIKEWAEHLKNKPAPVKKTGPH
;
A
#
# COMPACT_ATOMS: atom_id res chain seq x y z
N SER A 1 73.14 21.13 -13.68
CA SER A 1 73.50 21.64 -15.01
C SER A 1 72.26 21.89 -15.83
N ALA A 2 72.15 23.12 -16.40
CA ALA A 2 71.28 23.61 -17.49
C ALA A 2 69.75 23.44 -17.28
N VAL A 3 68.86 24.44 -17.27
CA VAL A 3 68.70 25.75 -17.96
C VAL A 3 68.81 25.71 -19.48
N LYS A 4 67.66 25.70 -20.16
CA LYS A 4 67.33 26.42 -21.42
C LYS A 4 65.81 26.26 -21.69
N SER A 5 65.01 27.33 -21.65
CA SER A 5 64.63 28.27 -22.75
C SER A 5 63.91 27.53 -23.89
N ASP A 6 62.79 27.97 -24.48
CA ASP A 6 62.43 29.33 -24.87
C ASP A 6 60.92 29.42 -25.20
N GLU A 7 60.42 30.64 -25.23
CA GLU A 7 59.04 31.07 -25.54
C GLU A 7 58.98 31.41 -27.03
N THR A 8 57.89 31.14 -27.76
CA THR A 8 57.60 31.86 -29.03
C THR A 8 56.14 31.70 -29.48
N GLU A 9 55.39 32.77 -29.22
CA GLU A 9 54.37 33.47 -30.02
C GLU A 9 53.40 32.72 -30.97
N LEU A 10 52.11 32.89 -30.63
CA LEU A 10 50.95 33.33 -31.43
C LEU A 10 50.98 33.19 -32.97
N ALA A 11 49.98 32.47 -33.49
CA ALA A 11 49.30 32.85 -34.74
C ALA A 11 47.78 32.60 -34.62
N ASP A 12 47.04 33.68 -34.84
CA ASP A 12 45.60 33.76 -35.03
C ASP A 12 45.17 32.93 -36.24
N GLY A 13 44.09 32.16 -36.07
CA GLY A 13 43.58 31.27 -37.10
C GLY A 13 42.14 30.89 -36.81
N ALA A 14 41.24 31.85 -37.00
CA ALA A 14 39.81 31.64 -37.02
C ALA A 14 39.44 30.51 -38.00
N GLY A 15 38.82 29.46 -37.46
CA GLY A 15 38.28 28.35 -38.23
C GLY A 15 37.28 27.58 -37.39
N THR A 16 36.03 28.02 -37.38
CA THR A 16 34.90 27.23 -36.89
C THR A 16 34.59 26.15 -37.93
N PRO A 17 34.53 24.87 -37.55
CA PRO A 17 33.58 23.96 -38.15
C PRO A 17 32.46 23.73 -37.14
N ALA A 18 31.24 23.98 -37.59
CA ALA A 18 30.02 23.56 -36.92
C ALA A 18 30.07 22.04 -36.73
N GLY A 19 30.44 21.60 -35.53
CA GLY A 19 30.32 20.22 -35.09
C GLY A 19 28.99 20.05 -34.38
N GLU A 20 28.18 19.14 -34.89
CA GLU A 20 26.84 18.81 -34.43
C GLU A 20 26.79 18.64 -32.90
N ASN A 21 25.95 19.44 -32.23
CA ASN A 21 25.53 19.16 -30.86
C ASN A 21 24.67 17.90 -30.87
N GLY A 22 25.33 16.74 -30.89
CA GLY A 22 24.73 15.49 -30.52
C GLY A 22 24.19 15.65 -29.11
N ILE A 23 22.87 15.65 -28.98
CA ILE A 23 22.19 15.48 -27.70
C ILE A 23 22.69 14.13 -27.18
N GLN A 24 23.67 14.14 -26.27
CA GLN A 24 23.96 12.97 -25.45
C GLN A 24 22.74 12.78 -24.59
N GLU A 25 21.80 11.98 -25.08
CA GLU A 25 20.77 11.36 -24.27
C GLU A 25 21.54 10.58 -23.20
N SER A 26 21.68 11.18 -22.01
CA SER A 26 22.30 10.53 -20.87
C SER A 26 21.39 9.37 -20.52
N HIS A 27 21.70 8.20 -21.08
CA HIS A 27 21.00 6.96 -20.81
C HIS A 27 21.43 6.52 -19.41
N ASN A 28 20.90 7.21 -18.40
CA ASN A 28 21.03 6.75 -17.03
C ASN A 28 20.25 5.43 -16.98
N PRO A 29 20.88 4.30 -16.61
CA PRO A 29 20.14 3.07 -16.45
C PRO A 29 19.00 3.32 -15.45
N PRO A 30 17.79 2.77 -15.69
CA PRO A 30 16.69 2.95 -14.74
C PRO A 30 17.20 2.54 -13.37
N ALA A 31 17.06 3.44 -12.39
CA ALA A 31 17.50 3.18 -11.03
C ALA A 31 16.83 1.89 -10.56
N ASN A 32 17.62 0.95 -10.01
CA ASN A 32 17.07 -0.27 -9.45
C ASN A 32 15.97 0.10 -8.43
N PRO A 33 14.80 -0.54 -8.48
CA PRO A 33 13.69 -0.20 -7.60
C PRO A 33 14.13 -0.35 -6.15
N GLN A 34 13.92 0.71 -5.36
CA GLN A 34 14.27 0.71 -3.95
C GLN A 34 13.22 -0.10 -3.17
N LEU A 35 13.53 -1.36 -2.89
CA LEU A 35 12.65 -2.25 -2.13
C LEU A 35 12.81 -2.03 -0.63
N THR A 36 11.68 -1.90 0.07
CA THR A 36 11.60 -1.88 1.53
C THR A 36 10.88 -3.13 2.02
N VAL A 37 11.41 -3.82 3.03
CA VAL A 37 10.77 -4.98 3.64
C VAL A 37 9.50 -4.54 4.38
N VAL A 38 8.35 -5.16 4.08
CA VAL A 38 7.05 -4.76 4.67
C VAL A 38 7.06 -4.84 6.19
N ALA A 39 7.67 -5.88 6.76
CA ALA A 39 7.73 -6.11 8.20
C ALA A 39 8.46 -5.01 9.01
N THR A 40 9.25 -4.14 8.35
CA THR A 40 9.95 -3.02 9.03
C THR A 40 9.13 -1.72 9.03
N LEU A 41 7.98 -1.70 8.37
CA LEU A 41 7.10 -0.53 8.30
C LEU A 41 6.25 -0.38 9.57
N PRO A 42 5.69 0.81 9.84
CA PRO A 42 4.67 1.00 10.86
C PRO A 42 3.48 0.05 10.67
N PHE A 43 2.81 -0.34 11.76
CA PHE A 43 1.73 -1.33 11.72
C PHE A 43 0.62 -1.02 10.70
N ARG A 44 0.16 0.24 10.64
CA ARG A 44 -0.84 0.67 9.66
C ARG A 44 -0.38 0.45 8.22
N HIS A 45 0.88 0.73 7.94
CA HIS A 45 1.48 0.55 6.61
C HIS A 45 1.63 -0.93 6.26
N ARG A 46 1.92 -1.79 7.25
CA ARG A 46 1.93 -3.25 7.07
C ARG A 46 0.56 -3.78 6.66
N VAL A 47 -0.51 -3.31 7.32
CA VAL A 47 -1.90 -3.63 6.96
C VAL A 47 -2.22 -3.15 5.54
N LEU A 48 -1.87 -1.91 5.21
CA LEU A 48 -2.15 -1.31 3.90
C LEU A 48 -1.34 -1.93 2.76
N ALA A 49 -0.11 -2.36 3.02
CA ALA A 49 0.68 -3.11 2.05
C ALA A 49 -0.07 -4.38 1.60
N GLN A 50 -0.62 -5.13 2.55
CA GLN A 50 -1.42 -6.32 2.21
C GLN A 50 -2.77 -5.97 1.56
N TYR A 51 -3.28 -4.75 1.78
CA TYR A 51 -4.52 -4.28 1.15
C TYR A 51 -4.33 -4.01 -0.35
N ILE A 52 -3.23 -3.33 -0.71
CA ILE A 52 -2.89 -3.00 -2.11
C ILE A 52 -2.31 -4.18 -2.89
N GLY A 53 -1.82 -5.22 -2.20
CA GLY A 53 -1.30 -6.44 -2.84
C GLY A 53 -2.35 -7.29 -3.56
N ASP A 54 -3.63 -6.91 -3.48
CA ASP A 54 -4.75 -7.55 -4.18
C ASP A 54 -4.83 -9.08 -4.10
N GLY A 55 -4.56 -9.63 -2.91
CA GLY A 55 -4.56 -11.07 -2.69
C GLY A 55 -3.16 -11.68 -2.71
N GLU A 56 -2.17 -11.01 -3.32
CA GLU A 56 -0.77 -11.39 -3.26
C GLU A 56 -0.15 -10.99 -1.92
N TYR A 57 0.72 -11.86 -1.41
CA TYR A 57 1.46 -11.60 -0.19
C TYR A 57 2.66 -10.70 -0.48
N LEU A 58 2.63 -9.45 -0.02
CA LEU A 58 3.75 -8.54 -0.22
C LEU A 58 4.80 -8.71 0.87
N TYR A 59 5.97 -9.21 0.49
CA TYR A 59 7.18 -9.22 1.35
C TYR A 59 7.91 -7.88 1.32
N HIS A 60 7.90 -7.22 0.16
CA HIS A 60 8.56 -5.95 -0.09
C HIS A 60 7.60 -4.99 -0.77
N VAL A 61 7.84 -3.70 -0.57
CA VAL A 61 7.19 -2.63 -1.32
C VAL A 61 8.25 -1.73 -1.94
N ASP A 62 8.01 -1.29 -3.17
CA ASP A 62 8.85 -0.28 -3.83
C ASP A 62 8.47 1.15 -3.44
N THR A 63 9.14 2.13 -4.05
CA THR A 63 8.92 3.55 -3.78
C THR A 63 7.50 4.00 -4.11
N ASP A 64 6.88 3.48 -5.16
CA ASP A 64 5.56 3.92 -5.60
C ASP A 64 4.46 3.27 -4.77
N GLN A 65 4.60 1.99 -4.44
CA GLN A 65 3.74 1.30 -3.48
C GLN A 65 3.78 1.96 -2.10
N LYS A 66 4.95 2.44 -1.64
CA LYS A 66 5.05 3.20 -0.38
C LYS A 66 4.31 4.53 -0.44
N LYS A 67 4.38 5.24 -1.57
CA LYS A 67 3.60 6.48 -1.76
C LYS A 67 2.11 6.17 -1.74
N GLU A 68 1.67 5.11 -2.42
CA GLU A 68 0.27 4.68 -2.42
C GLU A 68 -0.22 4.34 -1.01
N ILE A 69 0.55 3.57 -0.24
CA ILE A 69 0.24 3.26 1.17
C ILE A 69 0.10 4.54 2.01
N ALA A 70 1.03 5.50 1.86
CA ALA A 70 0.97 6.76 2.59
C ALA A 70 -0.25 7.61 2.19
N CYS A 71 -0.56 7.67 0.89
CA CYS A 71 -1.76 8.34 0.39
C CYS A 71 -3.04 7.70 0.93
N LEU A 72 -3.12 6.36 0.95
CA LEU A 72 -4.27 5.62 1.49
C LEU A 72 -4.46 5.85 2.99
N GLU A 73 -3.38 5.91 3.77
CA GLU A 73 -3.47 6.23 5.20
C GLU A 73 -4.06 7.64 5.42
N MET A 74 -3.66 8.61 4.60
CA MET A 74 -4.09 10.01 4.70
C MET A 74 -5.49 10.27 4.11
N ASP A 75 -6.01 9.37 3.27
CA ASP A 75 -7.34 9.50 2.69
C ASP A 75 -8.43 9.17 3.73
N THR A 76 -8.84 10.20 4.47
CA THR A 76 -9.91 10.10 5.47
C THR A 76 -11.29 9.91 4.87
N GLN A 77 -11.46 10.13 3.56
CA GLN A 77 -12.74 9.96 2.86
C GLN A 77 -12.94 8.50 2.44
N ASN A 78 -11.86 7.71 2.32
CA ASN A 78 -11.94 6.28 2.09
C ASN A 78 -12.35 5.53 3.37
N THR A 79 -13.66 5.51 3.64
CA THR A 79 -14.22 4.91 4.85
C THR A 79 -13.91 3.41 4.98
N THR A 80 -13.80 2.69 3.87
CA THR A 80 -13.42 1.26 3.87
C THR A 80 -12.01 1.07 4.44
N VAL A 81 -11.04 1.83 3.92
CA VAL A 81 -9.65 1.79 4.39
C VAL A 81 -9.54 2.29 5.83
N GLN A 82 -10.22 3.38 6.18
CA GLN A 82 -10.20 3.91 7.53
C GLN A 82 -10.79 2.91 8.55
N ASN A 83 -11.89 2.24 8.21
CA ASN A 83 -12.47 1.21 9.08
C ASN A 83 -11.56 0.00 9.25
N LEU A 84 -10.86 -0.42 8.19
CA LEU A 84 -9.85 -1.49 8.27
C LEU A 84 -8.71 -1.11 9.24
N ILE A 85 -8.10 0.06 9.06
CA ILE A 85 -6.99 0.53 9.90
C ILE A 85 -7.43 0.67 11.36
N LEU A 86 -8.56 1.34 11.60
CA LEU A 86 -9.08 1.54 12.95
C LEU A 86 -9.41 0.21 13.62
N ALA A 87 -10.04 -0.73 12.93
CA ALA A 87 -10.32 -2.03 13.51
C ALA A 87 -9.05 -2.84 13.80
N ALA A 88 -8.05 -2.77 12.91
CA ALA A 88 -6.76 -3.41 13.12
C ALA A 88 -6.04 -2.89 14.38
N GLU A 89 -6.15 -1.59 14.66
CA GLU A 89 -5.59 -0.99 15.88
C GLU A 89 -6.37 -1.32 17.16
N ASN A 90 -7.68 -1.57 17.05
CA ASN A 90 -8.56 -1.79 18.20
C ASN A 90 -8.72 -3.29 18.56
N VAL A 91 -8.39 -4.21 17.66
CA VAL A 91 -8.43 -5.65 17.92
C VAL A 91 -7.02 -6.12 18.29
N GLU A 92 -6.80 -6.34 19.60
CA GLU A 92 -5.48 -6.70 20.15
C GLU A 92 -4.77 -7.88 19.43
N PRO A 93 -5.43 -9.01 19.12
CA PRO A 93 -4.80 -10.07 18.32
C PRO A 93 -4.35 -9.62 16.94
N PHE A 94 -5.07 -8.70 16.31
CA PHE A 94 -4.70 -8.15 15.01
C PHE A 94 -3.52 -7.18 15.14
N LYS A 95 -3.54 -6.29 16.12
CA LYS A 95 -2.44 -5.36 16.41
C LYS A 95 -1.10 -6.07 16.67
N LYS A 96 -1.16 -7.28 17.22
CA LYS A 96 0.00 -8.14 17.51
C LYS A 96 0.28 -9.20 16.44
N ALA A 97 -0.49 -9.20 15.35
CA ALA A 97 -0.37 -10.22 14.31
C ALA A 97 0.98 -10.16 13.60
N ILE A 98 1.48 -11.34 13.24
CA ILE A 98 2.61 -11.49 12.32
C ILE A 98 2.14 -11.24 10.88
N GLU A 99 3.07 -10.98 9.96
CA GLU A 99 2.73 -10.63 8.57
C GLU A 99 1.79 -11.63 7.89
N HIS A 100 1.99 -12.93 8.12
CA HIS A 100 1.12 -13.97 7.57
C HIS A 100 -0.35 -13.80 8.01
N ASP A 101 -0.59 -13.55 9.31
CA ASP A 101 -1.94 -13.33 9.82
C ASP A 101 -2.52 -11.98 9.37
N ILE A 102 -1.69 -10.93 9.27
CA ILE A 102 -2.10 -9.63 8.71
C ILE A 102 -2.64 -9.84 7.30
N HIS A 103 -1.85 -10.48 6.43
CA HIS A 103 -2.24 -10.77 5.06
C HIS A 103 -3.56 -11.56 4.97
N LYS A 104 -3.67 -12.65 5.74
CA LYS A 104 -4.90 -13.47 5.74
C LYS A 104 -6.11 -12.70 6.25
N ALA A 105 -5.96 -11.89 7.29
CA ALA A 105 -7.04 -11.08 7.83
C ALA A 105 -7.50 -9.99 6.85
N VAL A 106 -6.57 -9.30 6.19
CA VAL A 106 -6.88 -8.27 5.17
C VAL A 106 -7.59 -8.89 3.96
N ASN A 107 -7.12 -10.04 3.48
CA ASN A 107 -7.79 -10.76 2.40
C ASN A 107 -9.18 -11.26 2.78
N ALA A 108 -9.36 -11.72 4.03
CA ALA A 108 -10.68 -12.10 4.54
C ALA A 108 -11.62 -10.88 4.61
N TYR A 109 -11.11 -9.73 5.04
CA TYR A 109 -11.85 -8.48 5.06
C TYR A 109 -12.34 -8.08 3.66
N LYS A 110 -11.47 -8.10 2.65
CA LYS A 110 -11.86 -7.77 1.26
C LYS A 110 -12.92 -8.73 0.69
N GLN A 111 -12.90 -10.00 1.10
CA GLN A 111 -13.91 -10.99 0.69
C GLN A 111 -15.28 -10.76 1.36
N VAL A 112 -15.29 -10.38 2.64
CA VAL A 112 -16.53 -10.11 3.37
C VAL A 112 -17.12 -8.74 3.02
N PHE A 113 -16.26 -7.75 2.76
CA PHE A 113 -16.62 -6.36 2.50
C PHE A 113 -16.01 -5.89 1.18
N PRO A 114 -16.62 -6.25 0.03
CA PRO A 114 -16.10 -5.88 -1.27
C PRO A 114 -16.22 -4.36 -1.51
N VAL A 115 -15.30 -3.80 -2.30
CA VAL A 115 -15.14 -2.34 -2.50
C VAL A 115 -16.35 -1.70 -3.19
N ASP A 116 -17.00 -2.44 -4.07
CA ASP A 116 -18.24 -2.07 -4.78
C ASP A 116 -19.51 -2.33 -3.94
N GLY A 117 -19.35 -2.93 -2.76
CA GLY A 117 -20.43 -3.23 -1.84
C GLY A 117 -20.77 -2.08 -0.90
N LYS A 118 -21.73 -2.33 0.01
CA LYS A 118 -22.03 -1.41 1.10
C LYS A 118 -20.85 -1.35 2.07
N VAL A 119 -20.33 -0.15 2.30
CA VAL A 119 -19.29 0.09 3.30
C VAL A 119 -19.78 -0.35 4.69
N PRO A 120 -19.07 -1.25 5.39
CA PRO A 120 -19.45 -1.68 6.73
C PRO A 120 -19.26 -0.56 7.74
N GLU A 121 -20.09 -0.54 8.78
CA GLU A 121 -19.84 0.31 9.96
C GLU A 121 -18.60 -0.19 10.71
N LEU A 122 -17.84 0.72 11.34
CA LEU A 122 -16.64 0.39 12.11
C LEU A 122 -16.89 -0.70 13.16
N CYS A 123 -18.01 -0.64 13.88
CA CYS A 123 -18.38 -1.63 14.89
C CYS A 123 -18.55 -3.04 14.29
N THR A 124 -19.06 -3.12 13.05
CA THR A 124 -19.24 -4.37 12.31
C THR A 124 -17.87 -4.92 11.89
N THR A 125 -16.97 -4.06 11.40
CA THR A 125 -15.60 -4.43 11.06
C THR A 125 -14.81 -4.93 12.27
N ILE A 126 -14.91 -4.24 13.41
CA ILE A 126 -14.28 -4.68 14.67
C ILE A 126 -14.83 -6.04 15.10
N LYS A 127 -16.15 -6.24 15.03
CA LYS A 127 -16.79 -7.52 15.38
C LYS A 127 -16.27 -8.65 14.49
N PHE A 128 -16.22 -8.44 13.18
CA PHE A 128 -15.66 -9.41 12.23
C PHE A 128 -14.24 -9.82 12.61
N PHE A 129 -13.34 -8.87 12.86
CA PHE A 129 -11.96 -9.20 13.19
C PHE A 129 -11.83 -9.91 14.55
N LYS A 130 -12.64 -9.55 15.56
CA LYS A 130 -12.68 -10.30 16.83
C LYS A 130 -13.03 -11.77 16.58
N GLU A 131 -14.08 -12.03 15.81
CA GLU A 131 -14.49 -13.40 15.46
C GLU A 131 -13.43 -14.12 14.61
N TRP A 132 -12.83 -13.44 13.64
CA TRP A 132 -11.77 -13.98 12.77
C TRP A 132 -10.55 -14.46 13.55
N PHE A 133 -10.07 -13.64 14.48
CA PHE A 133 -8.91 -13.95 15.29
C PHE A 133 -9.21 -14.94 16.42
N SER A 134 -10.46 -15.02 16.88
CA SER A 134 -10.91 -16.05 17.84
C SER A 134 -11.19 -17.40 17.18
N ALA A 135 -11.52 -17.44 15.88
CA ALA A 135 -11.77 -18.67 15.15
C ALA A 135 -10.49 -19.48 14.94
N GLU A 136 -10.60 -20.81 15.08
CA GLU A 136 -9.55 -21.73 14.68
C GLU A 136 -9.22 -21.56 13.19
N HIS A 137 -7.95 -21.75 12.83
CA HIS A 137 -7.49 -21.56 11.46
C HIS A 137 -8.28 -22.37 10.43
N ILE A 138 -8.74 -23.57 10.80
CA ILE A 138 -9.56 -24.43 9.93
C ILE A 138 -10.97 -23.87 9.69
N ASN A 139 -11.52 -23.13 10.65
CA ASN A 139 -12.87 -22.58 10.60
C ASN A 139 -12.94 -21.19 9.95
N ARG A 140 -11.80 -20.50 9.86
CA ARG A 140 -11.69 -19.17 9.22
C ARG A 140 -12.32 -19.14 7.82
N GLY A 141 -12.03 -20.13 6.96
CA GLY A 141 -12.64 -20.18 5.63
C GLY A 141 -14.17 -20.28 5.61
N LEU A 142 -14.76 -20.98 6.59
CA LEU A 142 -16.21 -21.05 6.76
C LEU A 142 -16.77 -19.72 7.29
N LEU A 143 -16.08 -19.11 8.26
CA LEU A 143 -16.46 -17.84 8.85
C LEU A 143 -16.60 -16.72 7.79
N ILE A 144 -15.68 -16.64 6.81
CA ILE A 144 -15.79 -15.68 5.68
C ILE A 144 -17.13 -15.85 4.98
N LYS A 145 -17.49 -17.09 4.64
CA LYS A 145 -18.70 -17.40 3.87
C LYS A 145 -19.95 -17.04 4.65
N GLU A 146 -20.00 -17.38 5.93
CA GLU A 146 -21.13 -17.05 6.81
C GLU A 146 -21.32 -15.54 6.94
N TRP A 147 -20.23 -14.79 7.11
CA TRP A 147 -20.27 -13.33 7.17
C TRP A 147 -20.74 -12.71 5.86
N ALA A 148 -20.20 -13.15 4.71
CA ALA A 148 -20.59 -12.65 3.40
C ALA A 148 -22.09 -12.91 3.13
N GLU A 149 -22.60 -14.10 3.47
CA GLU A 149 -24.03 -14.41 3.32
C GLU A 149 -24.92 -13.62 4.29
N HIS A 150 -24.51 -13.44 5.55
CA HIS A 150 -25.28 -12.66 6.52
C HIS A 150 -25.39 -11.17 6.09
N LEU A 151 -24.34 -10.60 5.51
CA LEU A 151 -24.37 -9.21 5.04
C LEU A 151 -25.24 -9.02 3.80
N LYS A 152 -25.28 -10.00 2.88
CA LYS A 152 -26.21 -10.00 1.73
C LYS A 152 -27.67 -10.05 2.19
N ASN A 153 -27.96 -10.83 3.23
CA ASN A 153 -29.32 -11.09 3.70
C ASN A 153 -29.82 -10.10 4.75
N LYS A 154 -29.03 -9.09 5.14
CA LYS A 154 -29.43 -8.11 6.15
C LYS A 154 -30.54 -7.20 5.58
N PRO A 155 -31.79 -7.28 6.08
CA PRO A 155 -32.86 -6.44 5.57
C PRO A 155 -32.53 -4.97 5.78
N ALA A 156 -32.92 -4.11 4.83
CA ALA A 156 -32.80 -2.67 4.98
C ALA A 156 -33.42 -2.25 6.32
N PRO A 157 -32.78 -1.34 7.09
CA PRO A 157 -33.36 -0.88 8.33
C PRO A 157 -34.75 -0.33 8.03
N VAL A 158 -35.78 -0.96 8.62
CA VAL A 158 -37.16 -0.49 8.50
C VAL A 158 -37.15 0.94 9.02
N LYS A 159 -37.34 1.90 8.11
CA LYS A 159 -37.59 3.29 8.50
C LYS A 159 -38.80 3.22 9.41
N LYS A 160 -38.60 3.39 10.71
CA LYS A 160 -39.70 3.66 11.63
C LYS A 160 -40.24 5.02 11.20
N THR A 161 -41.21 5.02 10.31
CA THR A 161 -42.16 6.12 10.19
C THR A 161 -42.89 6.14 11.54
N GLY A 162 -42.33 6.89 12.49
CA GLY A 162 -43.02 7.17 13.74
C GLY A 162 -44.33 7.89 13.41
N PRO A 163 -45.45 7.53 14.06
CA PRO A 163 -46.64 8.34 13.96
C PRO A 163 -46.48 9.57 14.86
N HIS A 164 -47.04 10.67 14.35
CA HIS A 164 -47.32 11.97 14.96
C HIS A 164 -46.29 13.07 14.73
#